data_AF-A0A7S1K1G0-F1
#
_entry.id   AF-A0A7S1K1G0-F1
#
_cell.length_a   1.000
_cell.length_b   1.000
_cell.length_c   1.000
_cell.angle_alpha   90.00
_cell.angle_beta   90.00
_cell.angle_gamma   90.00
#
_symmetry.space_group_name_H-M   'P 1'
#
loop_
_entity.id
_entity.type
_entity.pdbx_description
1 polymer ?
#
loop_
_entity_poly.entity_id
_entity_poly.type
_entity_poly.pdbx_seq_one_letter_code
_entity_poly.pdbx_strand_id
1 'polypeptide(L)'
;LDLTKADARLLSRYIPQAVYRRLLSGHDASIEEMRMLTVVFVCIHDLDVSTHEGSEVAQALMATVQKSVYTQEGSVNKFLQDDKGVLLLILFGLPPLHHSDDAIR
;
A
#
# COMPACT_ATOMS: atom_id res chain seq x y z
N LEU A 1 -2.33 -20.78 17.30
CA LEU A 1 -1.06 -20.34 16.67
C LEU A 1 -0.36 -19.47 17.69
N ASP A 2 0.73 -19.96 18.31
CA ASP A 2 1.55 -19.12 19.20
C ASP A 2 2.38 -18.18 18.34
N LEU A 3 1.93 -16.94 18.20
CA LEU A 3 2.64 -15.90 17.47
C LEU A 3 3.78 -15.35 18.33
N THR A 4 5.01 -15.43 17.84
CA THR A 4 6.15 -14.80 18.51
C THR A 4 6.20 -13.29 18.20
N LYS A 5 6.99 -12.54 18.98
CA LYS A 5 7.27 -11.12 18.67
C LYS A 5 7.94 -10.93 17.30
N ALA A 6 8.69 -11.92 16.82
CA ALA A 6 9.32 -11.88 15.50
C ALA A 6 8.27 -12.01 14.39
N ASP A 7 7.29 -12.89 14.56
CA ASP A 7 6.19 -13.09 13.61
C ASP A 7 5.33 -11.83 13.49
N ALA A 8 5.01 -11.20 14.63
CA ALA A 8 4.28 -9.93 14.64
C ALA A 8 5.00 -8.81 13.86
N ARG A 9 6.33 -8.77 13.90
CA ARG A 9 7.15 -7.79 13.16
C ARG A 9 7.21 -8.08 11.66
N LEU A 10 7.10 -9.35 11.25
CA LEU A 10 7.02 -9.72 9.84
C LEU A 10 5.64 -9.38 9.27
N LEU A 11 4.59 -9.74 10.00
CA LEU A 11 3.21 -9.49 9.60
C LEU A 11 2.88 -8.00 9.52
N SER A 12 3.48 -7.16 10.38
CA SER A 12 3.24 -5.71 10.35
C SER A 12 3.63 -5.04 9.03
N ARG A 13 4.49 -5.67 8.22
CA ARG A 13 4.86 -5.17 6.88
C ARG A 13 3.72 -5.25 5.86
N TYR A 14 2.71 -6.09 6.13
CA TYR A 14 1.53 -6.26 5.29
C TYR A 14 0.34 -5.41 5.76
N ILE A 15 0.53 -4.62 6.83
CA ILE A 15 -0.48 -3.74 7.39
C ILE A 15 -0.08 -2.30 7.03
N PRO A 16 -0.97 -1.50 6.41
CA PRO A 16 -0.70 -0.09 6.19
C PRO A 16 -0.26 0.60 7.49
N GLN A 17 0.75 1.46 7.41
CA GLN A 17 1.38 2.04 8.61
C GLN A 17 0.38 2.80 9.49
N ALA A 18 -0.61 3.46 8.87
CA ALA A 18 -1.73 4.12 9.55
C ALA A 18 -2.50 3.15 10.48
N VAL A 19 -2.84 1.98 9.97
CA VAL A 19 -3.54 0.92 10.71
C VAL A 19 -2.63 0.36 11.78
N TYR A 20 -1.35 0.07 11.45
CA TYR A 20 -0.39 -0.49 12.40
C TYR A 20 -0.15 0.43 13.62
N ARG A 21 0.06 1.73 13.41
CA ARG A 21 0.24 2.70 14.51
C ARG A 21 -0.99 2.77 15.41
N ARG A 22 -2.19 2.67 14.83
CA ARG A 22 -3.44 2.69 15.58
C ARG A 22 -3.64 1.43 16.41
N LEU A 23 -3.37 0.25 15.84
CA LEU A 23 -3.35 -1.03 16.57
C LEU A 23 -2.43 -0.98 17.79
N LEU A 24 -1.24 -0.39 17.65
CA LEU A 24 -0.28 -0.23 18.76
C LEU A 24 -0.76 0.77 19.83
N SER A 25 -1.61 1.73 19.47
CA SER A 25 -2.11 2.75 20.40
C SER A 25 -3.22 2.26 21.33
N GLY A 26 -3.68 1.01 21.19
CA GLY A 26 -4.74 0.43 22.02
C GLY A 26 -6.14 1.01 21.78
N HIS A 27 -6.34 1.71 20.66
CA HIS A 27 -7.64 2.26 20.29
C HIS A 27 -8.40 1.25 19.41
N ASP A 28 -9.39 0.57 19.99
CA ASP A 28 -10.28 -0.41 19.32
C ASP A 28 -11.41 0.23 18.49
N ALA A 29 -11.44 1.56 18.37
CA ALA A 29 -12.51 2.24 17.65
C ALA A 29 -12.35 2.07 16.13
N SER A 30 -13.37 1.47 15.50
CA SER A 30 -13.55 1.38 14.04
C SER A 30 -13.27 2.74 13.37
N ILE A 31 -12.49 2.74 12.30
CA ILE A 31 -12.21 3.94 11.50
C ILE A 31 -13.38 4.16 10.56
N GLU A 32 -14.49 4.65 11.11
CA GLU A 32 -15.58 5.20 10.30
C GLU A 32 -15.26 6.66 9.99
N GLU A 33 -14.28 6.87 9.09
CA GLU A 33 -13.85 8.20 8.67
C GLU A 33 -14.21 8.43 7.20
N MET A 34 -15.07 9.42 6.94
CA MET A 34 -15.28 9.96 5.60
C MET A 34 -14.27 11.09 5.37
N ARG A 35 -13.40 10.93 4.37
CA ARG A 35 -12.36 11.92 4.07
C ARG A 35 -12.06 12.01 2.59
N MET A 36 -11.53 13.16 2.19
CA MET A 36 -11.00 13.36 0.85
C MET A 36 -9.65 12.64 0.72
N LEU A 37 -9.47 11.94 -0.40
CA LEU A 37 -8.23 11.23 -0.76
C LEU A 37 -7.95 11.47 -2.24
N THR A 38 -6.66 11.51 -2.59
CA THR A 38 -6.24 11.32 -3.98
C THR A 38 -5.97 9.83 -4.18
N VAL A 39 -6.63 9.23 -5.18
CA VAL A 39 -6.44 7.82 -5.54
C VAL A 39 -5.82 7.76 -6.92
N VAL A 40 -4.67 7.11 -7.03
CA VAL A 40 -3.99 6.86 -8.30
C VAL A 40 -4.11 5.38 -8.64
N PHE A 41 -4.70 5.10 -9.80
CA PHE A 41 -4.80 3.77 -10.38
C PHE A 41 -3.69 3.62 -11.42
N VAL A 42 -2.79 2.65 -11.20
CA VAL A 42 -1.75 2.29 -12.17
C VAL A 42 -2.10 0.92 -12.74
N CYS A 43 -2.43 0.89 -14.03
CA CYS A 43 -2.75 -0.34 -14.75
C CYS A 43 -1.58 -0.72 -15.65
N ILE A 44 -1.10 -1.95 -15.50
CA ILE A 44 0.03 -2.49 -16.25
C ILE A 44 -0.45 -3.71 -16.99
N HIS A 45 -0.51 -3.57 -18.31
CA HIS A 45 -0.89 -4.65 -19.21
C HIS A 45 0.34 -5.50 -19.52
N ASP A 46 0.10 -6.72 -19.98
CA ASP A 46 1.14 -7.65 -20.46
C ASP A 46 2.20 -8.06 -19.42
N LEU A 47 1.90 -7.89 -18.13
CA LEU A 47 2.72 -8.38 -17.02
C LEU A 47 2.14 -9.67 -16.43
N ASP A 48 2.75 -10.80 -16.75
CA ASP A 48 2.40 -12.09 -16.15
C ASP A 48 3.32 -12.42 -14.96
N VAL A 49 2.84 -12.08 -13.76
CA VAL A 49 3.58 -12.29 -12.49
C VAL A 49 3.70 -13.77 -12.10
N SER A 50 3.02 -14.69 -12.81
CA SER A 50 3.15 -16.13 -12.58
C SER A 50 4.43 -16.71 -13.17
N THR A 51 5.03 -16.00 -14.13
CA THR A 51 6.35 -16.36 -14.69
C THR A 51 7.48 -15.86 -13.80
N HIS A 52 8.65 -16.50 -13.88
CA HIS A 52 9.83 -16.07 -13.14
C HIS A 52 10.27 -14.65 -13.52
N GLU A 53 10.37 -14.37 -14.83
CA GLU A 53 10.74 -13.05 -15.35
C GLU A 53 9.70 -11.99 -14.98
N GLY A 54 8.41 -12.28 -15.13
CA GLY A 54 7.35 -11.35 -14.75
C GLY A 54 7.29 -11.08 -13.26
N SER A 55 7.62 -12.05 -12.41
CA SER A 55 7.80 -11.86 -10.96
C SER A 55 8.94 -10.89 -10.64
N GLU A 56 10.09 -11.02 -11.32
CA GLU A 56 11.22 -10.09 -11.15
C GLU A 56 10.86 -8.67 -11.58
N VAL A 57 10.17 -8.53 -12.72
CA VAL A 57 9.66 -7.24 -13.20
C VAL A 57 8.65 -6.65 -12.20
N ALA A 58 7.71 -7.45 -11.69
CA ALA A 58 6.73 -7.03 -10.70
C ALA A 58 7.40 -6.55 -9.39
N GLN A 59 8.46 -7.23 -8.97
CA GLN A 59 9.24 -6.84 -7.79
C GLN A 59 9.99 -5.52 -8.02
N ALA A 60 10.63 -5.34 -9.18
CA ALA A 60 11.31 -4.10 -9.53
C ALA A 60 10.34 -2.92 -9.63
N LEU A 61 9.17 -3.16 -10.23
CA LEU A 61 8.06 -2.23 -10.28
C LEU A 61 7.60 -1.83 -8.88
N MET A 62 7.30 -2.81 -8.01
CA MET A 62 6.85 -2.57 -6.64
C MET A 62 7.87 -1.73 -5.87
N ALA A 63 9.16 -2.10 -5.94
CA ALA A 63 10.22 -1.36 -5.25
C ALA A 63 10.32 0.10 -5.75
N THR A 64 10.17 0.32 -7.06
CA THR A 64 10.20 1.65 -7.67
C THR A 64 8.99 2.48 -7.23
N VAL A 65 7.79 1.89 -7.28
CA VAL A 65 6.55 2.54 -6.85
C VAL A 65 6.61 2.89 -5.37
N GLN A 66 6.99 1.95 -4.50
CA GLN A 66 7.14 2.20 -3.07
C GLN A 66 8.11 3.34 -2.79
N LYS A 67 9.28 3.34 -3.45
CA LYS A 67 10.26 4.42 -3.29
C LYS A 67 9.67 5.78 -3.66
N SER A 68 9.02 5.90 -4.82
CA SER A 68 8.45 7.17 -5.28
C SER A 68 7.25 7.62 -4.44
N VAL A 69 6.32 6.71 -4.18
CA VAL A 69 5.08 7.00 -3.45
C VAL A 69 5.37 7.37 -2.00
N TYR A 70 6.26 6.63 -1.33
CA TYR A 70 6.55 6.89 0.09
C TYR A 70 7.36 8.17 0.29
N THR A 71 8.13 8.62 -0.71
CA THR A 71 8.78 9.96 -0.65
C THR A 71 7.79 11.12 -0.68
N GLN A 72 6.60 10.90 -1.22
CA GLN A 72 5.51 11.87 -1.26
C GLN A 72 4.43 11.56 -0.20
N GLU A 73 4.79 10.78 0.82
CA GLU A 73 3.89 10.41 1.93
C GLU A 73 2.60 9.67 1.51
N GLY A 74 2.59 9.12 0.29
CA GLY A 74 1.53 8.23 -0.17
C GLY A 74 1.66 6.82 0.39
N SER A 75 0.66 5.98 0.10
CA SER A 75 0.66 4.57 0.45
C SER A 75 0.20 3.71 -0.71
N VAL A 76 0.91 2.61 -0.97
CA VAL A 76 0.38 1.51 -1.77
C VAL A 76 -0.66 0.77 -0.93
N ASN A 77 -1.88 0.66 -1.43
CA ASN A 77 -3.00 0.00 -0.74
C ASN A 77 -3.26 -1.40 -1.29
N LYS A 78 -3.19 -1.57 -2.62
CA LYS A 78 -3.42 -2.86 -3.28
C LYS A 78 -2.44 -3.05 -4.44
N PHE A 79 -2.03 -4.30 -4.62
CA PHE A 79 -1.37 -4.81 -5.81
C PHE A 79 -2.13 -6.07 -6.19
N LEU A 80 -2.81 -6.04 -7.33
CA LEU A 80 -3.72 -7.09 -7.77
C LEU A 80 -3.35 -7.49 -9.19
N GLN A 81 -3.55 -8.75 -9.53
CA GLN A 81 -3.54 -9.22 -10.91
C GLN A 81 -4.93 -9.75 -11.24
N ASP A 82 -5.49 -9.33 -12.36
CA ASP A 82 -6.75 -9.83 -12.91
C ASP A 82 -6.58 -10.22 -14.39
N ASP A 83 -7.69 -10.47 -15.09
CA ASP A 83 -7.71 -10.85 -16.50
C ASP A 83 -7.26 -9.71 -17.45
N LYS A 84 -7.14 -8.49 -16.95
CA LYS A 84 -6.72 -7.30 -17.70
C LYS A 84 -5.27 -6.90 -17.42
N GLY A 85 -4.64 -7.50 -16.42
CA GLY A 85 -3.24 -7.27 -16.06
C GLY A 85 -3.07 -6.94 -14.58
N VAL A 86 -2.05 -6.17 -14.26
CA VAL A 86 -1.72 -5.78 -12.88
C VAL A 86 -2.31 -4.41 -12.57
N LEU A 87 -3.02 -4.30 -11.45
CA LEU A 87 -3.53 -3.05 -10.89
C LEU A 87 -2.82 -2.71 -9.58
N LEU A 88 -2.23 -1.51 -9.53
CA LEU A 88 -1.75 -0.91 -8.29
C LEU A 88 -2.66 0.25 -7.89
N LEU A 89 -3.07 0.22 -6.62
CA LEU A 89 -3.89 1.26 -6.02
C LEU A 89 -3.06 2.04 -5.01
N ILE A 90 -2.80 3.31 -5.33
CA ILE A 90 -2.01 4.23 -4.52
C ILE A 90 -2.94 5.29 -3.93
N LEU A 91 -2.74 5.60 -2.65
CA LEU A 91 -3.53 6.54 -1.89
C LEU A 91 -2.64 7.66 -1.34
N PHE A 92 -3.05 8.91 -1.52
CA PHE A 92 -2.51 10.05 -0.81
C PHE A 92 -3.55 10.65 0.12
N GLY A 93 -3.08 11.17 1.24
CA GLY A 93 -3.90 11.79 2.27
C GLY A 93 -4.19 10.91 3.47
N LEU A 94 -3.85 9.62 3.49
CA LEU A 94 -4.19 8.73 4.62
C LEU A 94 -3.62 9.22 5.97
N PRO A 95 -4.36 9.10 7.09
CA PRO A 95 -3.86 9.47 8.41
C PRO A 95 -2.51 8.80 8.76
N PRO A 96 -1.55 9.51 9.37
CA PRO A 96 -1.56 10.93 9.76
C PRO A 96 -1.13 11.91 8.65
N LEU A 97 -0.89 11.42 7.44
CA LEU A 97 -0.23 12.11 6.34
C LEU A 97 -1.28 12.71 5.39
N HIS A 98 -1.71 13.94 5.69
CA HIS A 98 -2.67 14.68 4.88
C HIS A 98 -2.12 16.06 4.54
N HIS A 99 -2.24 16.43 3.27
CA HIS A 99 -1.93 17.78 2.81
C HIS A 99 -3.02 18.32 1.89
N SER A 100 -3.18 19.65 1.90
CA SER A 100 -4.13 20.34 1.03
C SER A 100 -3.89 20.13 -0.48
N ASP A 101 -2.67 19.80 -0.85
CA ASP A 101 -2.17 19.66 -2.23
C ASP A 101 -1.86 18.20 -2.62
N ASP A 102 -2.39 17.21 -1.90
CA ASP A 102 -2.26 15.78 -2.24
C ASP A 102 -2.75 15.43 -3.67
N ALA A 103 -3.51 16.32 -4.33
CA ALA A 103 -3.93 16.15 -5.72
C ALA A 103 -2.87 16.59 -6.76
N ILE A 104 -1.92 17.43 -6.36
CA ILE A 104 -0.91 18.04 -7.26
C ILE A 104 0.48 17.41 -7.05
N ARG A 105 0.70 16.77 -5.90
CA ARG A 105 1.95 16.04 -5.56
C ARG A 105 2.18 14.79 -6.40
#